data_AF-A0AA39MZ46-F1
#
_entry.id   AF-A0AA39MZ46-F1
#
_cell.length_a   1.000
_cell.length_b   1.000
_cell.length_c   1.000
_cell.angle_alpha   90.00
_cell.angle_beta   90.00
_cell.angle_gamma   90.00
#
_symmetry.space_group_name_H-M   'P 1'
#
loop_
_entity.id
_entity.type
_entity.pdbx_description
1 polymer ?
#
loop_
_entity_poly.entity_id
_entity_poly.type
_entity_poly.pdbx_seq_one_letter_code
_entity_poly.pdbx_strand_id
1 'polypeptide(L)'
;MPKNDSKKPLSSPNGYKALISALSKLSSKGKDATITVFLPPLSKVQKLPSANMNLHKDDAELEEFSQGPIGLLIREQKMHQARVDLLNHQYTNEISEIYSMYPIGNDPCWLLKRVYCEPRTQNCWEINRANVVVWAVAIAEKCMDKDKPPVSMHFAHDRCLKAPATGTQVLNNIDSTTPAAPVLLPHALPGMQPHYPYGFPPYYGYPPSMLFAPYPHMAHGAHHVAQPYGYSDDRPRTPLLCDVTNSMPNSPMKMALPCPVSLTEFCDHYFIDDKDKQHLTKLKFQPGDHRVERLGCDDWQGFAGFSKLPWDNFLSKHKHFIQDVKNGFWDI
;
A
#
# COMPACT_ATOMS: atom_id res chain seq x y z
N MET A 1 -44.77 27.57 -4.14
CA MET A 1 -43.79 27.87 -5.21
C MET A 1 -44.36 28.96 -6.11
N PRO A 2 -43.55 29.91 -6.60
CA PRO A 2 -44.03 30.95 -7.52
C PRO A 2 -44.50 30.32 -8.84
N LYS A 3 -45.63 30.79 -9.36
CA LYS A 3 -46.33 30.25 -10.56
C LYS A 3 -45.57 30.39 -11.89
N ASN A 4 -44.30 30.80 -11.89
CA ASN A 4 -43.58 31.18 -13.12
C ASN A 4 -42.12 30.69 -13.20
N ASP A 5 -41.71 29.72 -12.39
CA ASP A 5 -40.36 29.14 -12.53
C ASP A 5 -40.39 28.08 -13.66
N SER A 6 -39.68 28.32 -14.76
CA SER A 6 -39.70 27.49 -15.99
C SER A 6 -38.95 26.16 -15.86
N LYS A 7 -38.55 25.79 -14.63
CA LYS A 7 -37.77 24.60 -14.33
C LYS A 7 -38.70 23.38 -14.30
N LYS A 8 -38.61 22.53 -15.31
CA LYS A 8 -39.31 21.25 -15.35
C LYS A 8 -38.47 20.16 -14.67
N PRO A 9 -39.05 19.34 -13.79
CA PRO A 9 -38.34 18.24 -13.15
C PRO A 9 -37.94 17.20 -14.20
N LEU A 10 -36.65 16.84 -14.24
CA LEU A 10 -36.10 15.81 -15.14
C LEU A 10 -36.62 14.40 -14.84
N SER A 11 -37.13 14.17 -13.62
CA SER A 11 -37.77 12.90 -13.25
C SER A 11 -39.08 12.64 -14.00
N SER A 12 -39.69 13.67 -14.60
CA SER A 12 -40.87 13.49 -15.43
C SER A 12 -40.49 13.14 -16.88
N PRO A 13 -41.19 12.19 -17.55
CA PRO A 13 -40.95 11.88 -18.96
C PRO A 13 -41.04 13.12 -19.86
N ASN A 14 -41.93 14.05 -19.51
CA ASN A 14 -42.09 15.33 -20.22
C ASN A 14 -40.90 16.28 -20.01
N GLY A 15 -40.29 16.28 -18.82
CA GLY A 15 -39.08 17.04 -18.52
C GLY A 15 -37.88 16.52 -19.31
N TYR A 16 -37.70 15.19 -19.36
CA TYR A 16 -36.66 14.56 -20.15
C TYR A 16 -36.82 14.84 -21.66
N LYS A 17 -38.03 14.67 -22.21
CA LYS A 17 -38.32 15.02 -23.61
C LYS A 17 -38.04 16.50 -23.92
N ALA A 18 -38.35 17.40 -22.99
CA ALA A 18 -38.06 18.83 -23.14
C ALA A 18 -36.54 19.11 -23.16
N LEU A 19 -35.75 18.42 -22.33
CA LEU A 19 -34.29 18.52 -22.33
C LEU A 19 -33.70 18.07 -23.67
N ILE A 20 -34.09 16.89 -24.16
CA ILE A 20 -33.60 16.35 -25.44
C ILE A 20 -33.97 17.28 -26.61
N SER A 21 -35.18 17.85 -26.60
CA SER A 21 -35.60 18.83 -27.61
C SER A 21 -34.78 20.12 -27.56
N ALA A 22 -34.48 20.62 -26.35
CA ALA A 22 -33.63 21.81 -26.18
C ALA A 22 -32.19 21.55 -26.65
N LEU A 23 -31.63 20.38 -26.32
CA LEU A 23 -30.31 19.94 -26.76
C LEU A 23 -30.22 19.84 -28.29
N SER A 24 -31.22 19.22 -28.92
CA SER A 24 -31.28 19.08 -30.38
C SER A 24 -31.34 20.45 -31.07
N LYS A 25 -32.12 21.40 -30.51
CA LYS A 25 -32.19 22.79 -31.02
C LYS A 25 -30.87 23.54 -30.86
N LEU A 26 -30.16 23.34 -29.76
CA LEU A 26 -28.86 23.99 -29.52
C LEU A 26 -27.77 23.41 -30.43
N SER A 27 -27.73 22.09 -30.58
CA SER A 27 -26.81 21.39 -31.49
C SER A 27 -26.99 21.85 -32.94
N SER A 28 -28.23 22.01 -33.41
CA SER A 28 -28.50 22.50 -34.77
C SER A 28 -28.01 23.94 -35.06
N LYS A 29 -27.69 24.71 -34.01
CA LYS A 29 -27.17 26.08 -34.14
C LYS A 29 -25.65 26.18 -34.10
N GLY A 30 -24.93 25.05 -33.95
CA GLY A 30 -23.46 25.02 -33.93
C GLY A 30 -22.83 25.84 -32.80
N LYS A 31 -23.56 26.05 -31.69
CA LYS A 31 -23.07 26.78 -30.52
C LYS A 31 -22.81 25.81 -29.38
N ASP A 32 -21.73 26.05 -28.66
CA ASP A 32 -21.49 25.38 -27.39
C ASP A 32 -22.63 25.66 -26.42
N ALA A 33 -23.16 24.60 -25.83
CA ALA A 33 -24.33 24.64 -24.96
C ALA A 33 -23.95 24.18 -23.56
N THR A 34 -24.15 25.06 -22.57
CA THR A 34 -23.97 24.73 -21.15
C THR A 34 -25.33 24.36 -20.54
N ILE A 35 -25.43 23.18 -19.94
CA ILE A 35 -26.62 22.75 -19.18
C ILE A 35 -26.30 22.80 -17.69
N THR A 36 -27.11 23.55 -16.94
CA THR A 36 -27.06 23.57 -15.46
C THR A 36 -28.15 22.67 -14.89
N VAL A 37 -27.77 21.60 -14.21
CA VAL A 37 -28.69 20.68 -13.53
C VAL A 37 -28.72 21.00 -12.04
N PHE A 38 -29.91 21.25 -11.49
CA PHE A 38 -30.11 21.44 -10.06
C PHE A 38 -30.53 20.13 -9.41
N LEU A 39 -29.66 19.58 -8.56
CA LEU A 39 -29.97 18.42 -7.74
C LEU A 39 -30.61 18.91 -6.43
N PRO A 40 -31.69 18.26 -5.94
CA PRO A 40 -32.22 18.56 -4.62
C PRO A 40 -31.15 18.31 -3.55
N PRO A 41 -31.21 19.01 -2.40
CA PRO A 41 -30.31 18.74 -1.28
C PRO A 41 -30.36 17.26 -0.92
N LEU A 42 -29.20 16.60 -0.95
CA LEU A 42 -29.09 15.20 -0.54
C LEU A 42 -29.56 15.12 0.91
N SER A 43 -30.76 14.57 1.11
CA SER A 43 -31.28 14.31 2.45
C SER A 43 -30.29 13.37 3.11
N LYS A 44 -29.81 13.73 4.31
CA LYS A 44 -28.86 12.91 5.08
C LYS A 44 -29.41 11.49 5.10
N VAL A 45 -28.71 10.58 4.43
CA VAL A 45 -29.06 9.16 4.38
C VAL A 45 -29.22 8.71 5.82
N GLN A 46 -30.45 8.41 6.19
CA GLN A 46 -30.78 7.80 7.47
C GLN A 46 -29.97 6.51 7.54
N LYS A 47 -29.09 6.38 8.54
CA LYS A 47 -28.34 5.15 8.80
C LYS A 47 -29.34 3.99 8.78
N LEU A 48 -29.30 3.18 7.72
CA LEU A 48 -30.06 1.95 7.71
C LEU A 48 -29.49 1.05 8.81
N PRO A 49 -30.33 0.35 9.59
CA PRO A 49 -29.85 -0.63 10.54
C PRO A 49 -29.17 -1.74 9.75
N SER A 50 -27.95 -2.14 10.16
CA SER A 50 -27.31 -3.35 9.69
C SER A 50 -28.27 -4.53 9.87
N ALA A 51 -28.83 -5.02 8.78
CA ALA A 51 -29.56 -6.27 8.74
C ALA A 51 -29.06 -7.07 7.54
N ASN A 52 -28.64 -8.29 7.84
CA ASN A 52 -28.26 -9.37 6.93
C ASN A 52 -28.99 -9.30 5.58
N MET A 53 -28.22 -9.27 4.50
CA MET A 53 -28.73 -9.52 3.15
C MET A 53 -27.86 -10.59 2.49
N ASN A 54 -28.33 -11.84 2.60
CA ASN A 54 -28.18 -12.77 1.49
C ASN A 54 -29.10 -12.25 0.38
N LEU A 55 -28.54 -11.67 -0.69
CA LEU A 55 -29.32 -11.32 -1.87
C LEU A 55 -28.46 -11.54 -3.13
N HIS A 56 -28.87 -12.54 -3.90
CA HIS A 56 -28.49 -12.74 -5.29
C HIS A 56 -29.01 -11.58 -6.16
N LYS A 57 -28.25 -11.28 -7.24
CA LYS A 57 -28.50 -10.38 -8.37
C LYS A 57 -28.12 -8.90 -8.17
N ASP A 58 -26.99 -8.49 -8.73
CA ASP A 58 -26.92 -7.90 -10.08
C ASP A 58 -25.43 -7.64 -10.45
N ASP A 59 -24.89 -8.42 -11.40
CA ASP A 59 -23.47 -8.38 -11.84
C ASP A 59 -23.11 -7.14 -12.70
N ALA A 60 -23.88 -6.06 -12.61
CA ALA A 60 -23.69 -4.87 -13.46
C ALA A 60 -22.97 -3.71 -12.74
N GLU A 61 -22.98 -3.65 -11.41
CA GLU A 61 -22.34 -2.53 -10.69
C GLU A 61 -20.85 -2.74 -10.38
N LEU A 62 -20.30 -3.94 -10.57
CA LEU A 62 -18.86 -4.21 -10.36
C LEU A 62 -17.99 -3.84 -11.57
N GLU A 63 -18.58 -3.50 -12.73
CA GLU A 63 -17.85 -3.20 -13.97
C GLU A 63 -17.67 -1.69 -14.26
N GLU A 64 -18.38 -0.80 -13.55
CA GLU A 64 -18.19 0.68 -13.65
C GLU A 64 -16.94 1.19 -12.90
N PHE A 65 -15.96 0.32 -12.66
CA PHE A 65 -14.72 0.62 -11.91
C PHE A 65 -13.52 0.96 -12.80
N SER A 66 -13.76 1.16 -14.10
CA SER A 66 -12.77 0.88 -15.14
C SER A 66 -12.23 2.09 -15.90
N GLN A 67 -12.93 3.23 -15.89
CA GLN A 67 -12.37 4.47 -16.41
C GLN A 67 -11.75 5.22 -15.24
N GLY A 68 -10.42 5.17 -15.11
CA GLY A 68 -9.70 6.04 -14.17
C GLY A 68 -10.04 7.50 -14.52
N PRO A 69 -10.74 8.26 -13.67
CA PRO A 69 -11.18 9.57 -14.10
C PRO A 69 -10.06 10.54 -13.86
N ILE A 70 -9.61 11.13 -14.96
CA ILE A 70 -9.07 12.49 -14.99
C ILE A 70 -10.19 13.38 -14.42
N GLY A 71 -10.31 13.46 -13.09
CA GLY A 71 -11.31 14.27 -12.41
C GLY A 71 -12.12 13.66 -11.26
N LEU A 72 -11.80 12.47 -10.70
CA LEU A 72 -12.46 12.08 -9.44
C LEU A 72 -12.16 13.11 -8.36
N LEU A 73 -13.21 13.54 -7.67
CA LEU A 73 -13.06 14.42 -6.52
C LEU A 73 -12.22 13.68 -5.47
N ILE A 74 -11.34 14.37 -4.75
CA ILE A 74 -10.48 13.78 -3.69
C ILE A 74 -11.27 12.87 -2.71
N ARG A 75 -12.55 13.19 -2.50
CA ARG A 75 -13.46 12.39 -1.67
C ARG A 75 -13.76 11.01 -2.26
N GLU A 76 -13.97 10.93 -3.56
CA GLU A 76 -14.28 9.68 -4.26
C GLU A 76 -13.05 8.77 -4.27
N GLN A 77 -11.86 9.32 -4.54
CA GLN A 77 -10.62 8.56 -4.47
C GLN A 77 -10.39 7.94 -3.07
N LYS A 78 -10.65 8.69 -1.99
CA LYS A 78 -10.57 8.15 -0.63
C LYS A 78 -11.60 7.05 -0.37
N MET A 79 -12.80 7.18 -0.91
CA MET A 79 -13.83 6.15 -0.80
C MET A 79 -13.46 4.88 -1.57
N HIS A 80 -12.92 5.03 -2.79
CA HIS A 80 -12.38 3.92 -3.56
C HIS A 80 -11.26 3.20 -2.80
N GLN A 81 -10.31 3.95 -2.24
CA GLN A 81 -9.22 3.37 -1.46
C GLN A 81 -9.75 2.60 -0.23
N ALA A 82 -10.67 3.19 0.54
CA ALA A 82 -11.27 2.53 1.69
C ALA A 82 -12.03 1.24 1.31
N ARG A 83 -12.69 1.24 0.15
CA ARG A 83 -13.37 0.03 -0.37
C ARG A 83 -12.37 -1.04 -0.78
N VAL A 84 -11.27 -0.66 -1.44
CA VAL A 84 -10.19 -1.59 -1.78
C VAL A 84 -9.55 -2.18 -0.52
N ASP A 85 -9.30 -1.37 0.51
CA ASP A 85 -8.72 -1.85 1.77
C ASP A 85 -9.68 -2.80 2.52
N LEU A 86 -10.99 -2.52 2.49
CA LEU A 86 -12.01 -3.43 3.04
C LEU A 86 -12.00 -4.78 2.31
N LEU A 87 -11.98 -4.78 0.98
CA LEU A 87 -11.91 -6.01 0.18
C LEU A 87 -10.61 -6.77 0.45
N ASN A 88 -9.47 -6.08 0.56
CA ASN A 88 -8.20 -6.72 0.92
C ASN A 88 -8.29 -7.46 2.25
N HIS A 89 -8.94 -6.86 3.26
CA HIS A 89 -9.10 -7.52 4.55
C HIS A 89 -10.06 -8.72 4.45
N GLN A 90 -11.18 -8.55 3.75
CA GLN A 90 -12.20 -9.58 3.60
C GLN A 90 -11.68 -10.84 2.89
N TYR A 91 -10.82 -10.69 1.87
CA TYR A 91 -10.31 -11.79 1.05
C TYR A 91 -8.82 -12.10 1.31
N THR A 92 -8.35 -11.87 2.55
CA THR A 92 -6.92 -12.00 2.90
C THR A 92 -6.36 -13.39 2.60
N ASN A 93 -7.16 -14.45 2.78
CA ASN A 93 -6.73 -15.84 2.59
C ASN A 93 -6.49 -16.14 1.11
N GLU A 94 -7.46 -15.80 0.25
CA GLU A 94 -7.39 -15.98 -1.20
C GLU A 94 -6.27 -15.13 -1.81
N ILE A 95 -6.11 -13.89 -1.34
CA ILE A 95 -5.01 -13.00 -1.74
C ILE A 95 -3.65 -13.63 -1.41
N SER A 96 -3.50 -14.18 -0.19
CA SER A 96 -2.26 -14.83 0.24
C SER A 96 -1.95 -16.08 -0.58
N GLU A 97 -2.98 -16.85 -0.93
CA GLU A 97 -2.85 -18.03 -1.78
C GLU A 97 -2.40 -17.67 -3.20
N ILE A 98 -2.99 -16.65 -3.83
CA ILE A 98 -2.55 -16.15 -5.14
C ILE A 98 -1.09 -15.69 -5.08
N TYR A 99 -0.68 -14.96 -4.05
CA TYR A 99 0.72 -14.55 -3.91
C TYR A 99 1.69 -15.70 -3.68
N SER A 100 1.24 -16.79 -3.06
CA SER A 100 2.02 -18.02 -2.90
C SER A 100 2.20 -18.74 -4.25
N MET A 101 1.15 -18.78 -5.08
CA MET A 101 1.19 -19.38 -6.42
C MET A 101 2.04 -18.56 -7.41
N TYR A 102 2.03 -17.24 -7.29
CA TYR A 102 2.74 -16.32 -8.17
C TYR A 102 3.71 -15.42 -7.37
N PRO A 103 4.85 -15.95 -6.89
CA PRO A 103 5.86 -15.16 -6.19
C PRO A 103 6.52 -14.12 -7.11
N ILE A 104 7.25 -13.16 -6.54
CA ILE A 104 8.03 -12.20 -7.34
C ILE A 104 9.11 -12.95 -8.11
N GLY A 105 9.24 -12.66 -9.40
CA GLY A 105 10.22 -13.30 -10.27
C GLY A 105 9.85 -14.73 -10.64
N ASN A 106 8.56 -15.09 -10.56
CA ASN A 106 8.08 -16.40 -10.98
C ASN A 106 8.24 -16.65 -12.49
N ASP A 107 8.39 -15.58 -13.29
CA ASP A 107 8.73 -15.67 -14.71
C ASP A 107 10.14 -15.07 -14.98
N PRO A 108 11.06 -15.81 -15.64
CA PRO A 108 12.42 -15.32 -15.93
C PRO A 108 12.49 -14.04 -16.77
N CYS A 109 11.46 -13.75 -17.57
CA CYS A 109 11.41 -12.52 -18.38
C CYS A 109 11.08 -11.29 -17.54
N TRP A 110 10.55 -11.45 -16.32
CA TRP A 110 10.14 -10.35 -15.44
C TRP A 110 10.52 -10.60 -13.97
N LEU A 111 11.83 -10.61 -13.69
CA LEU A 111 12.40 -10.92 -12.36
C LEU A 111 11.86 -10.08 -11.19
N LEU A 112 11.35 -8.87 -11.46
CA LEU A 112 10.84 -7.94 -10.43
C LEU A 112 9.31 -7.93 -10.33
N LYS A 113 8.61 -8.75 -11.12
CA LYS A 113 7.15 -8.76 -11.17
C LYS A 113 6.60 -10.12 -10.80
N ARG A 114 5.33 -10.14 -10.39
CA ARG A 114 4.52 -11.35 -10.34
C ARG A 114 3.76 -11.42 -11.64
N VAL A 115 3.88 -12.51 -12.37
CA VAL A 115 3.31 -12.63 -13.71
C VAL A 115 2.47 -13.89 -13.82
N TYR A 116 1.26 -13.76 -14.34
CA TYR A 116 0.45 -14.90 -14.78
C TYR A 116 0.59 -15.03 -16.28
N CYS A 117 1.04 -16.18 -16.78
CA CYS A 117 1.08 -16.48 -18.21
C CYS A 117 0.07 -17.58 -18.54
N GLU A 118 -0.85 -17.28 -19.47
CA GLU A 118 -1.84 -18.27 -19.91
C GLU A 118 -1.17 -19.30 -20.83
N PRO A 119 -1.20 -20.61 -20.48
CA PRO A 119 -0.44 -21.63 -21.20
C PRO A 119 -0.78 -21.79 -22.69
N ARG A 120 -2.01 -21.43 -23.09
CA ARG A 120 -2.50 -21.64 -24.46
C ARG A 120 -2.17 -20.49 -25.40
N THR A 121 -2.24 -19.26 -24.90
CA THR A 121 -2.11 -18.05 -25.72
C THR A 121 -0.73 -17.41 -25.59
N GLN A 122 0.06 -17.81 -24.58
CA GLN A 122 1.31 -17.16 -24.18
C GLN A 122 1.12 -15.67 -23.81
N ASN A 123 -0.12 -15.24 -23.58
CA ASN A 123 -0.37 -13.92 -23.03
C ASN A 123 0.02 -13.92 -21.55
N CYS A 124 0.73 -12.87 -21.13
CA CYS A 124 1.18 -12.71 -19.75
C CYS A 124 0.61 -11.42 -19.15
N TRP A 125 0.15 -11.45 -17.91
CA TRP A 125 -0.39 -10.28 -17.21
C TRP A 125 0.33 -10.08 -15.90
N GLU A 126 0.54 -8.82 -15.53
CA GLU A 126 1.10 -8.48 -14.22
C GLU A 126 0.07 -8.73 -13.11
N ILE A 127 0.48 -9.47 -12.09
CA ILE A 127 -0.31 -9.74 -10.88
C ILE A 127 0.00 -8.65 -9.85
N ASN A 128 -0.62 -7.49 -10.05
CA ASN A 128 -0.56 -6.35 -9.14
C ASN A 128 -1.64 -6.45 -8.04
N ARG A 129 -1.59 -5.55 -7.04
CA ARG A 129 -2.53 -5.56 -5.91
C ARG A 129 -4.00 -5.52 -6.33
N ALA A 130 -4.35 -4.72 -7.34
CA ALA A 130 -5.74 -4.61 -7.81
C ALA A 130 -6.21 -5.90 -8.49
N ASN A 131 -5.38 -6.46 -9.37
CA ASN A 131 -5.66 -7.69 -10.10
C ASN A 131 -5.83 -8.89 -9.15
N VAL A 132 -5.03 -8.95 -8.08
CA VAL A 132 -5.13 -9.99 -7.05
C VAL A 132 -6.44 -9.89 -6.28
N VAL A 133 -6.90 -8.68 -5.93
CA VAL A 133 -8.19 -8.50 -5.25
C VAL A 133 -9.35 -8.97 -6.13
N VAL A 134 -9.37 -8.57 -7.41
CA VAL A 134 -10.41 -9.00 -8.37
C VAL A 134 -10.41 -10.53 -8.52
N TRP A 135 -9.23 -11.14 -8.61
CA TRP A 135 -9.12 -12.59 -8.71
C TRP A 135 -9.56 -13.29 -7.41
N ALA A 136 -9.15 -12.78 -6.25
CA ALA A 136 -9.54 -13.30 -4.94
C ALA A 136 -11.06 -13.28 -4.73
N VAL A 137 -11.73 -12.20 -5.13
CA VAL A 137 -13.20 -12.09 -5.10
C VAL A 137 -13.83 -13.19 -5.96
N ALA A 138 -13.36 -13.36 -7.21
CA ALA A 138 -13.89 -14.37 -8.12
C ALA A 138 -13.70 -15.82 -7.61
N ILE A 139 -12.58 -16.10 -6.93
CA ILE A 139 -12.33 -17.40 -6.26
C ILE A 139 -13.31 -17.59 -5.10
N ALA A 140 -13.46 -16.57 -4.24
CA ALA A 140 -14.31 -16.65 -3.05
C ALA A 140 -15.80 -16.80 -3.38
N GLU A 141 -16.24 -16.17 -4.47
CA GLU A 141 -17.60 -16.32 -5.03
C GLU A 141 -17.79 -17.68 -5.74
N LYS A 142 -16.76 -18.53 -5.78
CA LYS A 142 -16.73 -19.85 -6.41
C LYS A 142 -17.06 -19.81 -7.90
N CYS A 143 -16.79 -18.68 -8.54
CA CYS A 143 -17.03 -18.51 -9.96
C CYS A 143 -15.88 -19.05 -10.81
N MET A 144 -14.68 -19.24 -10.24
CA MET A 144 -13.46 -19.55 -11.00
C MET A 144 -12.50 -20.47 -10.23
N ASP A 145 -11.73 -21.25 -10.99
CA ASP A 145 -10.60 -22.02 -10.48
C ASP A 145 -9.40 -21.12 -10.16
N LYS A 146 -8.57 -21.55 -9.20
CA LYS A 146 -7.37 -20.80 -8.75
C LYS A 146 -6.29 -20.65 -9.84
N ASP A 147 -6.34 -21.51 -10.86
CA ASP A 147 -5.36 -21.56 -11.94
C ASP A 147 -5.68 -20.61 -13.09
N LYS A 148 -6.88 -20.00 -13.10
CA LYS A 148 -7.33 -19.13 -14.18
C LYS A 148 -7.90 -17.81 -13.65
N PRO A 149 -7.40 -16.66 -14.11
CA PRO A 149 -7.95 -15.37 -13.72
C PRO A 149 -9.38 -15.19 -14.26
N PRO A 150 -10.21 -14.39 -13.59
CA PRO A 150 -11.54 -14.06 -14.06
C PRO A 150 -11.49 -13.29 -15.38
N VAL A 151 -12.57 -13.41 -16.16
CA VAL A 151 -12.78 -12.57 -17.35
C VAL A 151 -13.14 -11.16 -16.86
N SER A 152 -12.13 -10.32 -16.71
CA SER A 152 -12.26 -8.93 -16.26
C SER A 152 -11.38 -8.04 -17.13
N MET A 153 -11.72 -6.75 -17.21
CA MET A 153 -10.90 -5.75 -17.87
C MET A 153 -9.45 -5.72 -17.33
N HIS A 154 -9.22 -6.12 -16.08
CA HIS A 154 -7.88 -6.24 -15.49
C HIS A 154 -6.98 -7.28 -16.19
N PHE A 155 -7.60 -8.27 -16.83
CA PHE A 155 -6.95 -9.33 -17.60
C PHE A 155 -7.30 -9.24 -19.09
N ALA A 156 -7.70 -8.05 -19.56
CA ALA A 156 -7.95 -7.81 -20.97
C ALA A 156 -6.65 -7.91 -21.79
N HIS A 157 -6.79 -8.24 -23.07
CA HIS A 157 -5.65 -8.49 -23.95
C HIS A 157 -4.77 -7.25 -24.17
N ASP A 158 -5.34 -6.05 -24.13
CA ASP A 158 -4.62 -4.77 -24.22
C ASP A 158 -3.74 -4.49 -22.99
N ARG A 159 -4.00 -5.17 -21.86
CA ARG A 159 -3.20 -5.12 -20.62
C ARG A 159 -2.13 -6.21 -20.55
N CYS A 160 -1.99 -7.02 -21.60
CA CYS A 160 -0.95 -8.05 -21.68
C CYS A 160 0.46 -7.41 -21.66
N LEU A 161 1.35 -7.97 -20.85
CA LEU A 161 2.76 -7.62 -20.81
C LEU A 161 3.43 -7.98 -22.13
N LYS A 162 4.19 -7.04 -22.67
CA LYS A 162 5.06 -7.31 -23.81
C LYS A 162 6.36 -7.90 -23.30
N ALA A 163 6.76 -9.06 -23.83
CA ALA A 163 8.05 -9.66 -23.52
C ALA A 163 9.15 -8.62 -23.78
N PRO A 164 10.10 -8.43 -22.83
CA PRO A 164 11.26 -7.61 -23.12
C PRO A 164 11.96 -8.22 -24.34
N ALA A 165 12.12 -7.42 -25.40
CA ALA A 165 12.82 -7.86 -26.58
C ALA A 165 14.18 -8.40 -26.14
N THR A 166 14.42 -9.69 -26.39
CA THR A 166 15.64 -10.41 -26.01
C THR A 166 16.85 -9.65 -26.57
N GLY A 167 17.40 -8.74 -25.77
CA GLY A 167 18.29 -7.71 -26.26
C GLY A 167 19.08 -7.14 -25.10
N THR A 168 20.26 -7.72 -24.90
CA THR A 168 21.30 -7.26 -23.97
C THR A 168 21.00 -7.59 -22.51
N GLN A 169 21.30 -8.83 -22.11
CA GLN A 169 21.64 -9.09 -20.72
C GLN A 169 22.87 -8.24 -20.40
N VAL A 170 22.66 -7.15 -19.66
CA VAL A 170 23.74 -6.47 -18.93
C VAL A 170 24.10 -7.40 -17.79
N LEU A 171 24.97 -8.37 -18.07
CA LEU A 171 25.74 -9.01 -17.01
C LEU A 171 26.62 -7.88 -16.44
N ASN A 172 26.31 -7.44 -15.22
CA ASN A 172 27.14 -6.49 -14.49
C ASN A 172 28.50 -7.15 -14.23
N ASN A 173 29.41 -6.97 -15.19
CA ASN A 173 30.83 -7.26 -15.09
C ASN A 173 31.44 -6.11 -14.27
N ILE A 174 31.71 -6.35 -12.99
CA ILE A 174 32.55 -5.45 -12.19
C ILE A 174 34.00 -5.80 -12.57
N ASP A 175 34.49 -5.17 -13.63
CA ASP A 175 35.88 -5.30 -14.06
C ASP A 175 36.82 -4.60 -13.09
N SER A 176 37.86 -5.33 -12.71
CA SER A 176 39.04 -4.84 -12.02
C SER A 176 39.94 -4.09 -13.00
N THR A 177 40.30 -2.86 -12.66
CA THR A 177 41.20 -2.01 -13.43
C THR A 177 42.65 -2.52 -13.34
N THR A 178 43.28 -2.91 -14.45
CA THR A 178 44.74 -2.78 -14.65
C THR A 178 45.07 -2.69 -16.15
N PRO A 179 45.85 -1.69 -16.61
CA PRO A 179 46.32 -1.60 -18.00
C PRO A 179 47.78 -2.05 -18.13
N ALA A 180 48.11 -2.83 -19.17
CA ALA A 180 49.36 -2.66 -19.96
C ALA A 180 49.53 -3.70 -21.09
N ALA A 181 49.92 -3.16 -22.24
CA ALA A 181 50.75 -3.71 -23.33
C ALA A 181 50.13 -4.62 -24.42
N PRO A 182 50.38 -4.30 -25.72
CA PRO A 182 50.09 -5.18 -26.85
C PRO A 182 51.32 -6.05 -27.19
N VAL A 183 51.12 -7.36 -27.34
CA VAL A 183 52.11 -8.25 -27.96
C VAL A 183 51.42 -9.06 -29.05
N LEU A 184 52.04 -9.02 -30.24
CA LEU A 184 51.67 -9.68 -31.49
C LEU A 184 52.02 -11.18 -31.45
N LEU A 185 51.03 -12.05 -31.80
CA LEU A 185 51.05 -13.32 -32.58
C LEU A 185 52.14 -14.41 -32.28
N PRO A 186 52.10 -15.61 -32.91
CA PRO A 186 51.03 -16.45 -33.49
C PRO A 186 51.06 -17.90 -32.92
N HIS A 187 50.04 -18.75 -33.14
CA HIS A 187 50.16 -20.11 -33.73
C HIS A 187 48.88 -20.95 -33.57
N ALA A 188 48.71 -21.84 -34.56
CA ALA A 188 47.56 -22.68 -34.84
C ALA A 188 47.47 -23.96 -33.99
N LEU A 189 46.28 -24.59 -34.12
CA LEU A 189 45.95 -26.03 -34.18
C LEU A 189 45.09 -26.64 -33.04
N PRO A 190 44.32 -27.72 -33.35
CA PRO A 190 43.00 -27.97 -32.83
C PRO A 190 42.91 -29.20 -31.92
N GLY A 191 41.78 -29.30 -31.23
CA GLY A 191 41.24 -30.56 -30.73
C GLY A 191 41.70 -30.92 -29.32
N MET A 192 40.72 -31.09 -28.43
CA MET A 192 40.56 -32.25 -27.53
C MET A 192 39.42 -31.93 -26.55
N GLN A 193 38.30 -32.63 -26.71
CA GLN A 193 37.39 -32.86 -25.59
C GLN A 193 38.08 -33.74 -24.54
N PRO A 194 37.72 -33.58 -23.27
CA PRO A 194 37.39 -34.78 -22.51
C PRO A 194 36.08 -34.66 -21.71
N HIS A 195 35.35 -35.77 -21.75
CA HIS A 195 34.22 -36.11 -20.90
C HIS A 195 34.46 -35.86 -19.41
N TYR A 196 33.44 -35.36 -18.71
CA TYR A 196 33.32 -35.48 -17.25
C TYR A 196 32.28 -36.54 -16.90
N PRO A 197 32.65 -37.59 -16.13
CA PRO A 197 31.72 -38.56 -15.59
C PRO A 197 31.23 -38.17 -14.18
N TYR A 198 29.92 -38.35 -13.98
CA TYR A 198 29.22 -38.82 -12.77
C TYR A 198 29.85 -38.60 -11.37
N GLY A 199 29.05 -38.03 -10.46
CA GLY A 199 29.33 -38.07 -9.02
C GLY A 199 28.27 -37.40 -8.14
N PHE A 200 27.09 -38.02 -8.01
CA PHE A 200 26.16 -37.74 -6.90
C PHE A 200 26.69 -38.37 -5.60
N PRO A 201 26.68 -37.66 -4.46
CA PRO A 201 26.64 -38.29 -3.15
C PRO A 201 25.24 -38.20 -2.52
N PRO A 202 24.68 -39.32 -2.01
CA PRO A 202 23.49 -39.31 -1.18
C PRO A 202 23.91 -39.13 0.28
N TYR A 203 23.51 -38.04 0.93
CA TYR A 203 23.61 -37.95 2.39
C TYR A 203 22.25 -37.68 3.01
N TYR A 204 21.76 -38.75 3.63
CA TYR A 204 20.80 -38.76 4.72
C TYR A 204 21.15 -37.73 5.79
N GLY A 205 20.12 -37.08 6.35
CA GLY A 205 20.27 -36.24 7.52
C GLY A 205 18.96 -35.58 7.93
N TYR A 206 18.02 -36.38 8.44
CA TYR A 206 16.92 -35.87 9.27
C TYR A 206 17.51 -35.19 10.51
N PRO A 207 17.10 -33.95 10.86
CA PRO A 207 17.12 -33.50 12.24
C PRO A 207 15.75 -33.72 12.92
N PRO A 208 15.75 -33.94 14.24
CA PRO A 208 14.64 -34.54 14.99
C PRO A 208 13.52 -33.55 15.35
N SER A 209 12.35 -34.13 15.55
CA SER A 209 11.13 -33.53 16.12
C SER A 209 11.43 -32.86 17.46
N MET A 210 11.31 -31.53 17.52
CA MET A 210 11.33 -30.82 18.80
C MET A 210 10.01 -31.02 19.53
N LEU A 211 10.15 -31.49 20.78
CA LEU A 211 9.10 -31.74 21.75
C LEU A 211 8.35 -30.47 22.13
N PHE A 212 7.03 -30.62 22.24
CA PHE A 212 6.08 -29.69 22.85
C PHE A 212 6.52 -29.27 24.27
N ALA A 213 6.60 -27.96 24.52
CA ALA A 213 6.61 -27.41 25.87
C ALA A 213 5.16 -27.05 26.29
N PRO A 214 4.66 -27.54 27.44
CA PRO A 214 3.33 -27.20 27.92
C PRO A 214 3.31 -25.82 28.59
N TYR A 215 2.32 -25.01 28.20
CA TYR A 215 1.92 -23.79 28.90
C TYR A 215 1.40 -24.09 30.31
N PRO A 216 1.83 -23.36 31.36
CA PRO A 216 1.09 -23.30 32.60
C PRO A 216 -0.03 -22.26 32.49
N HIS A 217 -1.27 -22.75 32.58
CA HIS A 217 -2.44 -21.98 32.96
C HIS A 217 -2.26 -21.43 34.37
N MET A 218 -2.46 -20.13 34.57
CA MET A 218 -2.79 -19.57 35.89
C MET A 218 -4.22 -19.06 35.84
N ALA A 219 -5.07 -19.83 36.50
CA ALA A 219 -6.48 -19.57 36.72
C ALA A 219 -6.68 -18.52 37.82
N HIS A 220 -7.73 -17.73 37.60
CA HIS A 220 -8.73 -17.19 38.53
C HIS A 220 -8.31 -16.78 39.96
N GLY A 221 -8.67 -15.53 40.28
CA GLY A 221 -8.79 -15.05 41.65
C GLY A 221 -9.54 -13.72 41.68
N ALA A 222 -10.85 -13.77 41.55
CA ALA A 222 -11.75 -12.66 41.85
C ALA A 222 -12.04 -12.60 43.37
N HIS A 223 -12.44 -11.41 43.82
CA HIS A 223 -13.05 -11.06 45.11
C HIS A 223 -12.10 -10.80 46.29
N HIS A 224 -12.10 -9.55 46.78
CA HIS A 224 -12.62 -9.13 48.10
C HIS A 224 -12.25 -7.63 48.27
N VAL A 225 -13.22 -6.73 48.17
CA VAL A 225 -13.98 -6.12 49.28
C VAL A 225 -13.10 -5.28 50.22
N ALA A 226 -13.43 -3.99 50.24
CA ALA A 226 -12.94 -2.93 51.10
C ALA A 226 -12.85 -3.32 52.59
N GLN A 227 -11.96 -2.65 53.33
CA GLN A 227 -12.23 -1.96 54.60
C GLN A 227 -10.97 -1.16 55.06
N PRO A 228 -11.11 -0.19 55.98
CA PRO A 228 -10.28 1.01 56.09
C PRO A 228 -9.38 1.08 57.35
N TYR A 229 -8.48 2.08 57.34
CA TYR A 229 -7.75 2.76 58.44
C TYR A 229 -7.27 1.98 59.69
N GLY A 230 -5.97 2.10 60.00
CA GLY A 230 -5.48 2.10 61.40
C GLY A 230 -4.02 1.69 61.65
N TYR A 231 -3.15 2.71 61.81
CA TYR A 231 -1.97 2.83 62.71
C TYR A 231 -0.78 1.83 62.72
N SER A 232 0.43 2.43 62.59
CA SER A 232 1.77 2.21 63.20
C SER A 232 2.36 0.79 63.33
N ASP A 233 3.66 0.49 63.24
CA ASP A 233 4.92 1.24 63.34
C ASP A 233 6.06 0.35 62.77
N ASP A 234 7.23 0.98 62.59
CA ASP A 234 8.59 0.44 62.69
C ASP A 234 9.31 -0.34 61.54
N ARG A 235 10.41 0.32 61.08
CA ARG A 235 11.79 -0.18 60.83
C ARG A 235 12.22 -0.48 59.36
N PRO A 236 13.52 -0.37 59.00
CA PRO A 236 14.54 0.64 59.29
C PRO A 236 15.11 1.34 58.02
N ARG A 237 15.70 2.53 58.22
CA ARG A 237 16.51 3.26 57.22
C ARG A 237 17.85 2.57 56.95
N THR A 238 18.25 2.54 55.68
CA THR A 238 19.66 2.49 55.21
C THR A 238 19.89 3.58 54.15
N PRO A 239 21.14 4.05 53.96
CA PRO A 239 21.43 5.44 53.62
C PRO A 239 21.63 5.74 52.13
N LEU A 240 21.57 7.04 51.88
CA LEU A 240 21.76 7.86 50.67
C LEU A 240 23.05 7.60 49.86
N LEU A 241 22.91 7.64 48.53
CA LEU A 241 23.70 8.34 47.48
C LEU A 241 23.44 7.59 46.16
N CYS A 242 23.02 8.17 45.03
CA CYS A 242 23.56 9.33 44.34
C CYS A 242 22.48 10.08 43.56
N ASP A 243 22.76 11.37 43.33
CA ASP A 243 22.06 12.30 42.44
C ASP A 243 21.68 11.70 41.08
N VAL A 244 20.39 11.66 40.77
CA VAL A 244 19.90 11.82 39.40
C VAL A 244 18.65 12.68 39.45
N THR A 245 18.78 13.85 38.82
CA THR A 245 17.75 14.81 38.45
C THR A 245 16.42 14.15 38.10
N ASN A 246 15.37 14.59 38.79
CA ASN A 246 13.96 14.42 38.43
C ASN A 246 13.74 14.64 36.91
N SER A 247 13.63 13.55 36.17
CA SER A 247 13.06 13.55 34.83
C SER A 247 11.70 12.87 34.91
N MET A 248 10.65 13.66 34.69
CA MET A 248 9.29 13.14 34.48
C MET A 248 9.32 12.08 33.37
N PRO A 249 8.53 11.00 33.48
CA PRO A 249 8.37 10.04 32.39
C PRO A 249 7.65 10.74 31.23
N ASN A 250 8.40 11.08 30.18
CA ASN A 250 7.83 11.62 28.95
C ASN A 250 6.99 10.54 28.25
N SER A 251 5.84 10.98 27.75
CA SER A 251 4.74 10.20 27.16
C SER A 251 5.15 9.20 26.06
N PRO A 252 4.43 8.06 25.88
CA PRO A 252 4.91 6.85 25.21
C PRO A 252 4.61 6.81 23.69
N MET A 253 4.99 7.84 22.91
CA MET A 253 4.79 7.82 21.44
C MET A 253 6.06 8.02 20.60
N LYS A 254 7.23 8.07 21.24
CA LYS A 254 8.50 8.13 20.51
C LYS A 254 9.01 6.70 20.31
N MET A 255 9.13 6.28 19.06
CA MET A 255 9.80 5.01 18.76
C MET A 255 11.26 5.17 19.16
N ALA A 256 11.78 4.27 20.00
CA ALA A 256 13.19 4.28 20.37
C ALA A 256 14.00 3.86 19.13
N LEU A 257 14.63 4.83 18.48
CA LEU A 257 15.52 4.57 17.35
C LEU A 257 16.81 3.90 17.88
N PRO A 258 17.37 2.91 17.15
CA PRO A 258 18.65 2.28 17.51
C PRO A 258 19.78 3.31 17.64
N CYS A 259 19.76 4.34 16.79
CA CYS A 259 20.68 5.47 16.81
C CYS A 259 19.90 6.80 16.69
N PRO A 260 20.39 7.89 17.31
CA PRO A 260 19.78 9.21 17.15
C PRO A 260 20.08 9.79 15.76
N VAL A 261 19.16 9.61 14.81
CA VAL A 261 19.27 10.18 13.46
C VAL A 261 19.04 11.70 13.49
N SER A 262 19.97 12.46 12.92
CA SER A 262 19.85 13.92 12.86
C SER A 262 18.87 14.38 11.76
N LEU A 263 18.27 15.57 11.90
CA LEU A 263 17.37 16.11 10.87
C LEU A 263 18.10 16.29 9.52
N THR A 264 19.36 16.71 9.55
CA THR A 264 20.17 16.89 8.33
C THR A 264 20.37 15.58 7.60
N GLU A 265 20.80 14.54 8.30
CA GLU A 265 21.01 13.20 7.75
C GLU A 265 19.72 12.60 7.16
N PHE A 266 18.59 12.77 7.85
CA PHE A 266 17.28 12.40 7.32
C PHE A 266 16.94 13.16 6.03
N CYS A 267 17.17 14.48 5.98
CA CYS A 267 16.88 15.26 4.78
C CYS A 267 17.76 14.85 3.60
N ASP A 268 19.04 14.58 3.84
CA ASP A 268 19.99 14.17 2.81
C ASP A 268 19.65 12.79 2.27
N HIS A 269 19.33 11.81 3.13
CA HIS A 269 18.99 10.45 2.73
C HIS A 269 17.69 10.37 1.91
N TYR A 270 16.68 11.18 2.25
CA TYR A 270 15.40 11.19 1.56
C TYR A 270 15.25 12.29 0.52
N PHE A 271 16.34 12.98 0.17
CA PHE A 271 16.35 14.08 -0.80
C PHE A 271 15.24 15.12 -0.52
N ILE A 272 15.19 15.63 0.71
CA ILE A 272 14.26 16.68 1.11
C ILE A 272 14.90 18.03 0.82
N ASP A 273 14.18 18.88 0.11
CA ASP A 273 14.67 20.21 -0.29
C ASP A 273 15.00 21.08 0.93
N ASP A 274 16.00 21.94 0.81
CA ASP A 274 16.45 22.84 1.89
C ASP A 274 15.33 23.74 2.43
N LYS A 275 14.38 24.11 1.57
CA LYS A 275 13.21 24.90 1.97
C LYS A 275 12.31 24.13 2.94
N ASP A 276 12.05 22.86 2.64
CA ASP A 276 11.24 22.00 3.50
C ASP A 276 11.99 21.67 4.81
N LYS A 277 13.32 21.49 4.73
CA LYS A 277 14.18 21.34 5.91
C LYS A 277 14.07 22.54 6.87
N GLN A 278 13.99 23.77 6.35
CA GLN A 278 13.78 24.97 7.18
C GLN A 278 12.41 24.93 7.87
N HIS A 279 11.35 24.53 7.17
CA HIS A 279 10.02 24.38 7.77
C HIS A 279 9.99 23.27 8.84
N LEU A 280 10.66 22.14 8.61
CA LEU A 280 10.80 21.06 9.61
C LEU A 280 11.59 21.52 10.84
N THR A 281 12.63 22.33 10.64
CA THR A 281 13.39 22.95 11.73
C THR A 281 12.50 23.87 12.55
N LYS A 282 11.65 24.67 11.89
CA LYS A 282 10.67 25.54 12.56
C LYS A 282 9.66 24.75 13.40
N LEU A 283 9.20 23.60 12.89
CA LEU A 283 8.33 22.65 13.62
C LEU A 283 9.03 21.89 14.76
N LYS A 284 10.35 22.04 14.91
CA LYS A 284 11.17 21.24 15.83
C LYS A 284 10.97 19.73 15.63
N PHE A 285 10.81 19.32 14.37
CA PHE A 285 10.63 17.91 14.01
C PHE A 285 11.86 17.09 14.41
N GLN A 286 11.61 15.88 14.95
CA GLN A 286 12.64 14.88 15.21
C GLN A 286 12.32 13.62 14.39
N PRO A 287 13.28 13.05 13.66
CA PRO A 287 13.09 11.75 13.00
C PRO A 287 12.55 10.70 13.97
N GLY A 288 11.53 9.95 13.55
CA GLY A 288 10.83 8.94 14.35
C GLY A 288 9.67 9.47 15.22
N ASP A 289 9.38 10.78 15.19
CA ASP A 289 8.27 11.36 15.95
C ASP A 289 6.92 11.27 15.19
N HIS A 290 6.06 10.33 15.58
CA HIS A 290 4.73 10.14 15.00
C HIS A 290 3.75 11.31 15.21
N ARG A 291 4.07 12.29 16.06
CA ARG A 291 3.19 13.44 16.27
C ARG A 291 2.96 14.24 14.99
N VAL A 292 3.92 14.24 14.06
CA VAL A 292 3.76 14.93 12.78
C VAL A 292 2.63 14.39 11.93
N GLU A 293 2.28 13.10 12.06
CA GLU A 293 1.16 12.49 11.34
C GLU A 293 -0.21 12.98 11.84
N ARG A 294 -0.24 13.57 13.05
CA ARG A 294 -1.47 14.06 13.70
C ARG A 294 -1.54 15.57 13.77
N LEU A 295 -0.57 16.30 13.18
CA LEU A 295 -0.58 17.76 13.18
C LEU A 295 -1.78 18.31 12.40
N GLY A 296 -2.43 19.31 12.97
CA GLY A 296 -3.53 20.02 12.32
C GLY A 296 -3.03 20.90 11.17
N CYS A 297 -3.95 21.27 10.27
CA CYS A 297 -3.65 22.19 9.17
C CYS A 297 -3.03 23.50 9.66
N ASP A 298 -3.51 24.02 10.79
CA ASP A 298 -3.03 25.28 11.37
C ASP A 298 -1.56 25.22 11.80
N ASP A 299 -1.07 24.05 12.23
CA ASP A 299 0.31 23.89 12.69
C ASP A 299 1.28 23.75 11.51
N TRP A 300 1.02 22.83 10.57
CA TRP A 300 1.95 22.63 9.47
C TRP A 300 1.82 23.71 8.40
N GLN A 301 0.61 24.19 8.09
CA GLN A 301 0.43 25.26 7.10
C GLN A 301 0.63 26.64 7.72
N GLY A 302 -0.02 26.91 8.85
CA GLY A 302 -0.02 28.24 9.48
C GLY A 302 1.29 28.55 10.20
N PHE A 303 1.76 27.65 11.07
CA PHE A 303 3.00 27.88 11.81
C PHE A 303 4.24 27.55 10.98
N ALA A 304 4.30 26.38 10.33
CA ALA A 304 5.50 25.98 9.58
C ALA A 304 5.61 26.63 8.19
N GLY A 305 4.50 26.98 7.56
CA GLY A 305 4.47 27.54 6.20
C GLY A 305 4.52 26.49 5.09
N PHE A 306 4.25 25.21 5.40
CA PHE A 306 4.17 24.18 4.38
C PHE A 306 2.96 24.41 3.47
N SER A 307 3.13 24.14 2.18
CA SER A 307 1.99 23.90 1.29
C SER A 307 1.60 22.41 1.35
N LYS A 308 0.39 22.09 0.91
CA LYS A 308 -0.18 20.74 1.05
C LYS A 308 0.67 19.65 0.37
N LEU A 309 1.15 19.90 -0.85
CA LEU A 309 1.89 18.88 -1.61
C LEU A 309 3.26 18.53 -0.98
N PRO A 310 4.12 19.51 -0.63
CA PRO A 310 5.34 19.22 0.12
C PRO A 310 5.10 18.53 1.47
N TRP A 311 4.02 18.90 2.18
CA TRP A 311 3.66 18.24 3.43
C TRP A 311 3.30 16.77 3.24
N ASP A 312 2.46 16.45 2.25
CA ASP A 312 2.09 15.06 1.91
C ASP A 312 3.31 14.24 1.46
N ASN A 313 4.24 14.86 0.70
CA ASN A 313 5.50 14.24 0.29
C ASN A 313 6.41 13.94 1.51
N PHE A 314 6.57 14.91 2.41
CA PHE A 314 7.30 14.73 3.65
C PHE A 314 6.72 13.58 4.49
N LEU A 315 5.40 13.53 4.67
CA LEU A 315 4.74 12.45 5.43
C LEU A 315 4.99 11.08 4.80
N SER A 316 5.01 10.99 3.47
CA SER A 316 5.32 9.75 2.76
C SER A 316 6.75 9.28 3.02
N LYS A 317 7.73 10.20 2.95
CA LYS A 317 9.14 9.92 3.26
C LYS A 317 9.33 9.55 4.74
N HIS A 318 8.64 10.22 5.66
CA HIS A 318 8.68 9.90 7.09
C HIS A 318 8.14 8.49 7.40
N LYS A 319 7.05 8.08 6.74
CA LYS A 319 6.52 6.71 6.87
C LYS A 319 7.49 5.67 6.32
N HIS A 320 8.16 5.96 5.20
CA HIS A 320 9.21 5.11 4.66
C HIS A 320 10.37 4.97 5.66
N PHE A 321 10.82 6.07 6.25
CA PHE A 321 11.83 6.06 7.31
C PHE A 321 11.46 5.19 8.50
N ILE A 322 10.23 5.29 9.00
CA ILE A 322 9.78 4.42 10.10
C ILE A 322 9.80 2.94 9.68
N GLN A 323 9.46 2.64 8.44
CA GLN A 323 9.52 1.27 7.92
C GLN A 323 10.97 0.78 7.77
N ASP A 324 11.87 1.63 7.30
CA ASP A 324 13.29 1.31 7.14
C ASP A 324 13.98 1.07 8.48
N VAL A 325 13.67 1.90 9.49
CA VAL A 325 14.12 1.68 10.87
C VAL A 325 13.60 0.34 11.41
N LYS A 326 12.32 0.01 11.18
CA LYS A 326 11.75 -1.28 11.60
C LYS A 326 12.42 -2.48 10.93
N ASN A 327 12.92 -2.30 9.72
CA ASN A 327 13.61 -3.33 8.95
C ASN A 327 15.12 -3.40 9.25
N GLY A 328 15.65 -2.52 10.10
CA GLY A 328 17.09 -2.47 10.42
C GLY A 328 17.96 -1.82 9.36
N PHE A 329 17.40 -1.08 8.39
CA PHE A 329 18.18 -0.37 7.37
C PHE A 329 18.90 0.88 7.90
N TRP A 330 18.60 1.28 9.14
CA TRP A 330 19.20 2.44 9.82
C TRP A 330 20.18 2.04 10.95
N ASP A 331 20.67 0.80 10.96
CA ASP A 331 21.75 0.35 11.84
C ASP A 331 23.11 0.72 11.22
N ILE A 332 23.57 1.97 11.40
CA ILE A 332 24.94 2.41 11.08
C ILE A 332 25.78 2.49 12.35
#